data_AF-A0A5S3VS48-F1
#
_entry.id   AF-A0A5S3VS48-F1
#
_cell.length_a   1.000
_cell.length_b   1.000
_cell.length_c   1.000
_cell.angle_alpha   90.00
_cell.angle_beta   90.00
_cell.angle_gamma   90.00
#
_symmetry.space_group_name_H-M   'P 1'
#
loop_
_entity.id
_entity.type
_entity.pdbx_description
1 polymer ?
#
loop_
_entity_poly.entity_id
_entity_poly.type
_entity_poly.pdbx_seq_one_letter_code
_entity_poly.pdbx_strand_id
1 'polypeptide(L)' 'VMPNSSIMSGAIVNYSREKTRRIDLVIGVSYDADLKKTKEVLKSVLDAESRLLKEPAYTVAVNELADSSVNFVV' A
#
# COMPACT_ATOMS: atom_id res chain seq x y z
N VAL A 1 -30.82 2.84 -14.67
CA VAL A 1 -30.42 2.01 -15.82
C VAL A 1 -29.38 2.79 -16.61
N MET A 2 -28.21 2.23 -16.89
CA MET A 2 -27.21 2.86 -17.77
C MET A 2 -27.29 2.25 -19.17
N PRO A 3 -27.12 3.05 -20.24
CA PRO A 3 -27.10 2.53 -21.60
C PRO A 3 -25.85 1.69 -21.85
N ASN A 4 -26.04 0.48 -22.40
CA ASN A 4 -24.94 -0.44 -22.72
C ASN A 4 -23.90 0.17 -23.67
N SER A 5 -24.33 1.08 -24.56
CA SER A 5 -23.44 1.80 -25.48
C SER A 5 -22.39 2.65 -24.75
N SER A 6 -22.77 3.32 -23.66
CA SER A 6 -21.86 4.14 -22.86
C SER A 6 -20.91 3.30 -21.99
N ILE A 7 -21.29 2.08 -21.64
CA ILE A 7 -20.44 1.13 -20.90
C ILE A 7 -19.38 0.53 -21.84
N MET A 8 -19.78 0.16 -23.06
CA MET A 8 -18.89 -0.44 -24.07
C MET A 8 -17.86 0.54 -24.64
N SER A 9 -18.14 1.86 -24.58
CA SER A 9 -17.22 2.89 -25.07
C SER A 9 -16.11 3.29 -24.07
N GLY A 10 -16.24 2.93 -22.80
CA GLY A 10 -15.33 3.33 -21.73
C GLY A 10 -14.44 2.19 -21.22
N ALA A 11 -13.40 2.53 -20.45
CA ALA A 11 -12.63 1.53 -19.72
C ALA A 11 -13.47 0.91 -18.60
N ILE A 12 -13.56 -0.42 -18.57
CA ILE A 12 -14.29 -1.17 -17.54
C ILE A 12 -13.29 -1.67 -16.48
N VAL A 13 -13.38 -1.14 -15.26
CA VAL A 13 -12.58 -1.60 -14.13
C VAL A 13 -13.33 -2.68 -13.36
N ASN A 14 -12.80 -3.90 -13.34
CA ASN A 14 -13.40 -5.04 -12.64
C ASN A 14 -12.57 -5.42 -11.41
N TYR A 15 -13.11 -5.18 -10.23
CA TYR A 15 -12.44 -5.47 -8.95
C TYR A 15 -12.57 -6.93 -8.48
N SER A 16 -13.47 -7.72 -9.09
CA SER A 16 -13.75 -9.11 -8.69
C SER A 16 -13.06 -10.14 -9.57
N ARG A 17 -12.48 -9.72 -10.70
CA ARG A 17 -11.79 -10.61 -11.64
C ARG A 17 -10.49 -11.17 -11.07
N GLU A 18 -9.73 -10.34 -10.36
CA GLU A 18 -8.45 -10.73 -9.76
C GLU A 18 -8.63 -11.22 -8.32
N LYS A 19 -7.93 -12.30 -7.97
CA LYS A 19 -8.05 -12.94 -6.65
C LYS A 19 -7.31 -12.21 -5.54
N THR A 20 -6.28 -11.45 -5.90
CA THR A 20 -5.39 -10.75 -4.97
C THR A 20 -5.33 -9.28 -5.34
N ARG A 21 -5.12 -8.41 -4.35
CA ARG A 21 -5.05 -6.96 -4.53
C ARG A 21 -3.90 -6.42 -3.68
N ARG A 22 -3.18 -5.44 -4.23
CA ARG A 22 -2.17 -4.69 -3.48
C ARG A 22 -2.86 -3.60 -2.68
N ILE A 23 -2.41 -3.40 -1.45
CA ILE A 23 -2.79 -2.28 -0.59
C ILE A 23 -1.55 -1.40 -0.50
N ASP A 24 -1.69 -0.12 -0.79
CA ASP A 24 -0.62 0.86 -0.68
C ASP A 24 -0.95 1.76 0.53
N LEU A 25 -0.07 1.81 1.51
CA LEU A 25 -0.21 2.63 2.71
C LEU A 25 0.91 3.66 2.80
N VAL A 26 0.56 4.86 3.27
CA VAL A 26 1.53 5.92 3.56
C VAL A 26 1.50 6.21 5.06
N ILE A 27 2.63 6.01 5.72
CA ILE A 27 2.80 6.18 7.16
C ILE A 27 3.81 7.27 7.41
N GLY A 28 3.36 8.41 7.94
CA GLY A 28 4.23 9.51 8.36
C GLY A 28 4.78 9.27 9.76
N VAL A 29 6.09 9.43 9.93
CA VAL A 29 6.77 9.43 11.24
C VAL A 29 7.46 10.75 11.51
N SER A 30 7.64 11.09 12.79
CA SER A 30 8.39 12.29 13.18
C SER A 30 9.83 12.25 12.64
N TYR A 31 10.39 13.41 12.33
CA TYR A 31 11.79 13.54 11.93
C TYR A 31 12.78 13.09 13.01
N ASP A 32 12.39 13.19 14.29
CA ASP A 32 13.21 12.75 15.41
C ASP A 32 13.17 11.23 15.62
N ALA A 33 12.32 10.51 14.88
CA ALA A 33 12.19 9.07 15.01
C ALA A 33 13.34 8.33 14.33
N ASP A 34 13.81 7.25 14.96
CA ASP A 34 14.77 6.34 14.33
C ASP A 34 14.10 5.60 13.16
N LEU A 35 14.51 5.95 11.94
CA LEU A 35 13.99 5.37 10.70
C LEU A 35 14.30 3.86 10.58
N LYS A 36 15.44 3.41 11.12
CA LYS A 36 15.80 1.99 11.10
C LYS A 36 14.88 1.21 12.02
N LYS A 37 14.68 1.70 13.25
CA LYS A 37 13.75 1.10 14.21
C LYS A 37 12.32 1.11 13.68
N THR A 38 11.88 2.22 13.07
CA THR A 38 10.56 2.31 12.42
C THR A 38 10.38 1.24 11.36
N LYS A 39 11.36 1.07 10.47
CA LYS A 39 11.33 0.03 9.43
C LYS A 39 11.27 -1.38 10.02
N GLU A 40 12.03 -1.66 11.08
CA GLU A 40 12.02 -2.95 11.77
C GLU A 40 10.65 -3.25 12.39
N VAL A 41 10.05 -2.26 13.06
CA VAL A 41 8.71 -2.40 13.64
C VAL A 41 7.67 -2.68 12.55
N LEU A 42 7.67 -1.89 11.47
CA LEU A 42 6.73 -2.09 10.35
C LEU A 42 6.87 -3.49 9.74
N LYS A 43 8.10 -3.97 9.53
CA LYS A 43 8.34 -5.34 9.06
C LYS A 43 7.80 -6.39 10.03
N SER A 44 8.05 -6.23 11.33
CA SER A 44 7.59 -7.19 12.33
C SER A 44 6.06 -7.33 12.37
N VAL A 45 5.35 -6.22 12.15
CA VAL A 45 3.87 -6.21 12.08
C VAL A 45 3.39 -6.91 10.81
N LEU A 46 4.04 -6.66 9.67
CA LEU A 46 3.69 -7.31 8.40
C LEU A 46 4.00 -8.82 8.43
N ASP A 47 5.11 -9.22 9.03
CA ASP A 47 5.49 -10.63 9.18
C ASP A 47 4.53 -11.40 10.10
N ALA A 48 3.88 -10.72 11.04
CA ALA A 48 2.88 -11.29 11.93
C ALA A 48 1.47 -11.38 11.32
N GLU A 49 1.22 -10.72 10.18
CA GLU A 49 -0.09 -10.70 9.53
C GLU A 49 -0.26 -11.92 8.60
N SER A 50 -1.09 -12.87 9.03
CA SER A 50 -1.30 -14.16 8.34
C SER A 50 -2.02 -14.03 6.99
N ARG A 51 -2.70 -12.92 6.73
CA ARG A 51 -3.41 -12.65 5.47
C ARG A 51 -2.50 -12.11 4.37
N LEU A 52 -1.30 -11.66 4.70
CA LEU A 52 -0.36 -11.14 3.71
C LEU A 52 0.26 -12.29 2.90
N LEU A 53 0.38 -12.06 1.61
CA LEU A 53 1.06 -12.97 0.70
C LEU A 53 2.57 -12.82 0.92
N LYS A 54 3.28 -13.95 0.99
CA LYS A 54 4.75 -13.96 1.01
C LYS A 54 5.34 -13.64 -0.36
N GLU A 55 4.61 -14.03 -1.41
CA GLU A 55 4.95 -13.76 -2.81
C GLU A 55 3.69 -13.26 -3.53
N PRO A 56 3.71 -12.05 -4.12
CA PRO A 56 4.80 -11.08 -4.11
C PRO A 56 5.04 -10.49 -2.71
N ALA A 57 6.31 -10.25 -2.38
CA ALA A 57 6.68 -9.69 -1.07
C ALA A 57 6.21 -8.24 -0.89
N TYR A 58 5.94 -7.86 0.36
CA TYR A 58 5.62 -6.48 0.73
C TYR A 58 6.88 -5.58 0.63
N THR A 59 6.68 -4.27 0.47
CA THR A 59 7.78 -3.30 0.36
C THR A 59 7.66 -2.23 1.42
N VAL A 60 8.66 -2.12 2.30
CA VAL A 60 8.75 -1.00 3.27
C VAL A 60 9.92 -0.10 2.90
N ALA A 61 9.61 1.11 2.42
CA ALA A 61 10.60 2.09 1.99
C ALA A 61 10.21 3.51 2.40
N VAL A 62 11.21 4.39 2.53
CA VAL A 62 10.95 5.83 2.66
C VAL A 62 10.51 6.34 1.28
N ASN A 63 9.32 6.91 1.23
CA ASN A 63 8.76 7.49 0.02
C ASN A 63 9.18 8.96 -0.14
N GLU A 64 9.10 9.74 0.94
CA GLU A 64 9.26 11.19 0.89
C GLU A 64 9.66 11.78 2.25
N LEU A 65 10.39 12.90 2.21
CA LEU A 65 10.64 13.80 3.35
C LEU A 65 9.68 14.99 3.24
N ALA A 66 8.55 14.96 3.95
CA ALA A 66 7.49 15.96 3.88
C ALA A 66 7.66 17.07 4.93
N ASP A 67 6.88 18.14 4.88
CA ASP A 67 7.08 19.35 5.71
C ASP A 67 7.17 19.12 7.24
N SER A 68 6.55 18.05 7.76
CA SER A 68 6.58 17.73 9.19
C SER A 68 6.71 16.23 9.51
N SER A 69 6.97 15.40 8.50
CA SER A 69 7.12 13.96 8.68
C SER A 69 7.99 13.31 7.61
N VAL A 70 8.60 12.19 7.95
CA VAL A 70 9.18 11.25 6.99
C VAL A 70 8.11 10.23 6.62
N ASN A 71 7.72 10.17 5.36
CA ASN A 71 6.66 9.30 4.88
C ASN A 71 7.25 7.96 4.39
N PHE A 72 6.78 6.87 4.98
CA PHE A 72 7.05 5.51 4.52
C PHE A 72 5.92 5.02 3.62
N VAL A 73 6.27 4.33 2.54
CA VAL A 73 5.35 3.51 1.76
C VAL A 73 5.46 2.06 2.22
N VAL A 74 4.30 1.42 2.41
CA VAL A 74 4.12 0.02 2.84
C VAL A 74 3.14 -0.68 1.92
#